data_AF-A0A9D6K7F5-F1
#
_entry.id   AF-A0A9D6K7F5-F1
#
_cell.length_a   1.000
_cell.length_b   1.000
_cell.length_c   1.000
_cell.angle_alpha   90.00
_cell.angle_beta   90.00
_cell.angle_gamma   90.00
#
_symmetry.space_group_name_H-M   'P 1'
#
loop_
_entity.id
_entity.type
_entity.pdbx_description
1 polymer ?
#
loop_
_entity_poly.entity_id
_entity_poly.type
_entity_poly.pdbx_seq_one_letter_code
_entity_poly.pdbx_strand_id
1 'polypeptide(L)'
;MNQGSMIILFAIVCSGVGILYAIYLALFVRGQDSGTPEMQKIQQAIQEGSEAYMRRQFKAISVVAATLFVLLWVAGFWSPHFGLLTASGFLLGGLASALSGYVGMAVSVNANAKVAQMARQGLGPALNLAFRGGAVTGLLLISLG
;
A
#
# COMPACT_ATOMS: atom_id res chain seq x y z
N MET A 1 30.91 -15.81 -0.79
CA MET A 1 30.11 -14.56 -0.77
C MET A 1 30.62 -13.70 0.36
N ASN A 2 30.94 -12.42 0.13
CA ASN A 2 31.35 -11.50 1.20
C ASN A 2 30.17 -11.26 2.16
N GLN A 3 30.42 -10.99 3.45
CA GLN A 3 29.37 -10.75 4.46
C GLN A 3 28.31 -9.74 4.01
N GLY A 4 28.71 -8.64 3.34
CA GLY A 4 27.78 -7.65 2.80
C GLY A 4 26.83 -8.19 1.72
N SER A 5 27.31 -9.12 0.87
CA SER A 5 26.46 -9.76 -0.15
C SER A 5 25.42 -10.69 0.46
N MET A 6 25.73 -11.34 1.58
CA MET A 6 24.77 -12.18 2.31
C MET A 6 23.66 -11.34 2.96
N ILE A 7 23.99 -10.18 3.53
CA ILE A 7 23.01 -9.28 4.16
C ILE A 7 22.04 -8.72 3.12
N ILE A 8 22.55 -8.25 1.97
CA ILE A 8 21.70 -7.72 0.89
C ILE A 8 20.76 -8.81 0.35
N LEU A 9 21.30 -10.01 0.11
CA LEU A 9 20.47 -11.13 -0.35
C LEU A 9 19.37 -11.46 0.67
N PHE A 10 19.71 -11.52 1.96
CA PHE A 10 18.75 -11.76 3.03
C PHE A 10 17.65 -10.68 3.07
N ALA A 11 18.02 -9.39 2.97
CA ALA A 11 17.06 -8.30 2.95
C ALA A 11 16.08 -8.39 1.77
N ILE A 12 16.59 -8.69 0.56
CA ILE A 12 15.76 -8.87 -0.64
C ILE A 12 14.80 -10.06 -0.47
N VAL A 13 15.27 -11.17 0.11
CA VAL A 13 14.42 -12.34 0.39
C VAL A 13 13.32 -11.98 1.39
N CYS A 14 13.64 -11.29 2.49
CA CYS A 14 12.65 -10.85 3.47
C CYS A 14 11.59 -9.92 2.88
N SER A 15 12.01 -8.95 2.06
CA SER A 15 11.10 -8.07 1.31
C SER A 15 10.17 -8.88 0.39
N GLY A 16 10.72 -9.82 -0.38
CA GLY A 16 9.93 -10.69 -1.26
C GLY A 16 8.89 -11.51 -0.48
N VAL A 17 9.28 -12.12 0.63
CA VAL A 17 8.36 -12.87 1.51
C VAL A 17 7.27 -11.97 2.10
N GLY A 18 7.62 -10.76 2.52
CA GLY A 18 6.67 -9.79 3.05
C GLY A 18 5.61 -9.36 2.02
N ILE A 19 6.02 -9.09 0.77
CA ILE A 19 5.10 -8.79 -0.34
C ILE A 19 4.18 -9.99 -0.61
N LEU A 20 4.73 -11.20 -0.70
CA LEU A 20 3.94 -12.41 -0.94
C LEU A 20 2.92 -12.65 0.17
N TYR A 21 3.31 -12.45 1.43
CA TYR A 21 2.41 -12.62 2.56
C TYR A 21 1.32 -11.55 2.60
N ALA A 22 1.66 -10.29 2.25
CA ALA A 22 0.67 -9.23 2.12
C ALA A 22 -0.36 -9.54 1.02
N ILE A 23 0.08 -10.05 -0.13
CA ILE A 23 -0.81 -10.50 -1.22
C ILE A 23 -1.71 -11.64 -0.74
N TYR A 24 -1.14 -12.63 -0.05
CA TYR A 24 -1.90 -13.73 0.53
C TYR A 24 -3.00 -13.22 1.47
N LEU A 25 -2.67 -12.31 2.40
CA LEU A 25 -3.65 -11.73 3.32
C LEU A 25 -4.71 -10.90 2.59
N ALA A 26 -4.34 -10.13 1.56
CA ALA A 26 -5.29 -9.38 0.75
C ALA A 26 -6.30 -10.30 0.05
N LEU A 27 -5.83 -11.42 -0.52
CA LEU A 27 -6.68 -12.44 -1.14
C LEU A 27 -7.55 -13.15 -0.10
N PHE A 28 -7.00 -13.47 1.07
CA PHE A 28 -7.74 -14.06 2.18
C PHE A 28 -8.90 -13.17 2.64
N VAL A 29 -8.63 -11.88 2.83
CA VAL A 29 -9.65 -10.88 3.21
C VAL A 29 -10.69 -10.74 2.11
N ARG A 30 -10.27 -10.69 0.84
CA ARG A 30 -11.20 -10.59 -0.30
C ARG A 30 -12.14 -11.78 -0.39
N GLY A 31 -11.70 -12.96 0.01
CA GLY A 31 -12.50 -14.19 0.02
C GLY A 31 -13.54 -14.31 1.14
N GLN A 32 -13.59 -13.38 2.11
CA GLN A 32 -14.59 -13.47 3.18
C GLN A 32 -15.97 -12.94 2.74
N ASP A 33 -17.01 -13.44 3.39
CA ASP A 33 -18.40 -13.04 3.16
C ASP A 33 -18.59 -11.53 3.39
N SER A 34 -19.21 -10.86 2.43
CA SER A 34 -19.50 -9.42 2.47
C SER A 34 -20.83 -9.10 3.15
N GLY A 35 -21.50 -10.10 3.70
CA GLY A 35 -22.70 -9.95 4.53
C GLY A 35 -23.95 -9.65 3.71
N THR A 36 -24.91 -8.96 4.33
CA THR A 36 -26.23 -8.72 3.75
C THR A 36 -26.19 -7.71 2.59
N PRO A 37 -27.21 -7.68 1.72
CA PRO A 37 -27.30 -6.69 0.64
C PRO A 37 -27.19 -5.24 1.14
N GLU A 38 -27.72 -4.94 2.32
CA GLU A 38 -27.64 -3.61 2.94
C GLU A 38 -26.19 -3.26 3.32
N MET A 39 -25.44 -4.21 3.89
CA MET A 39 -24.02 -4.03 4.20
C MET A 39 -23.20 -3.78 2.94
N GLN A 40 -23.46 -4.56 1.88
CA GLN A 40 -22.78 -4.41 0.59
C GLN A 40 -23.08 -3.05 -0.06
N LYS A 41 -24.34 -2.57 0.03
CA LYS A 41 -24.72 -1.25 -0.48
C LYS A 41 -23.95 -0.12 0.19
N ILE A 42 -23.79 -0.18 1.51
CA ILE A 42 -22.98 0.80 2.27
C ILE A 42 -21.51 0.71 1.86
N GLN A 43 -20.96 -0.51 1.75
CA GLN A 43 -19.58 -0.71 1.33
C GLN A 43 -19.32 -0.11 -0.06
N GLN A 44 -20.22 -0.31 -1.02
CA GLN A 44 -20.09 0.22 -2.37
C GLN A 44 -20.05 1.75 -2.38
N ALA A 45 -20.91 2.41 -1.60
CA ALA A 45 -20.89 3.86 -1.48
C ALA A 45 -19.57 4.38 -0.87
N ILE A 46 -19.04 3.69 0.15
CA ILE A 46 -17.73 4.02 0.73
C ILE A 46 -16.61 3.80 -0.30
N GLN A 47 -16.70 2.71 -1.08
CA GLN A 47 -15.72 2.39 -2.12
C GLN A 47 -15.68 3.45 -3.21
N GLU A 48 -16.83 3.84 -3.74
CA GLU A 48 -16.93 4.92 -4.73
C GLU A 48 -16.32 6.23 -4.19
N GLY A 49 -16.67 6.61 -2.97
CA GLY A 49 -16.11 7.80 -2.32
C GLY A 49 -14.59 7.72 -2.14
N SER A 50 -14.08 6.57 -1.72
CA SER A 50 -12.64 6.35 -1.53
C SER A 50 -11.87 6.40 -2.84
N GLU A 51 -12.41 5.83 -3.92
CA GLU A 51 -11.79 5.85 -5.25
C GLU A 51 -11.76 7.26 -5.84
N ALA A 52 -12.84 8.03 -5.66
CA ALA A 52 -12.90 9.44 -6.04
C ALA A 52 -11.88 10.29 -5.26
N TYR A 53 -11.79 10.08 -3.95
CA TYR A 53 -10.81 10.76 -3.10
C TYR A 53 -9.37 10.44 -3.53
N MET A 54 -9.03 9.15 -3.67
CA MET A 54 -7.67 8.73 -4.05
C MET A 54 -7.27 9.24 -5.41
N ARG A 55 -8.17 9.19 -6.40
CA ARG A 55 -7.89 9.72 -7.74
C ARG A 55 -7.57 11.22 -7.69
N ARG A 56 -8.31 11.98 -6.88
CA ARG A 56 -8.08 13.42 -6.73
C ARG A 56 -6.79 13.71 -5.97
N GLN A 57 -6.53 12.98 -4.90
CA GLN A 57 -5.32 13.12 -4.09
C GLN A 57 -4.07 12.77 -4.90
N PHE A 58 -4.05 11.62 -5.58
CA PHE A 58 -2.89 11.15 -6.34
C PHE A 58 -2.61 12.04 -7.55
N LYS A 59 -3.64 12.62 -8.17
CA LYS A 59 -3.45 13.62 -9.23
C LYS A 59 -2.73 14.88 -8.72
N ALA A 60 -3.06 15.34 -7.51
CA ALA A 60 -2.35 16.48 -6.91
C ALA A 60 -0.91 16.10 -6.54
N ILE A 61 -0.72 14.94 -5.90
CA ILE A 61 0.59 14.42 -5.52
C ILE A 61 1.49 14.23 -6.75
N SER A 62 0.95 13.72 -7.87
CA SER A 62 1.76 13.48 -9.09
C SER A 62 2.31 14.78 -9.68
N VAL A 63 1.57 15.89 -9.59
CA VAL A 63 2.04 17.20 -10.04
C VAL A 63 3.19 17.69 -9.17
N VAL A 64 3.06 17.56 -7.85
CA VAL A 64 4.13 17.93 -6.89
C VAL A 64 5.35 17.04 -7.09
N ALA A 65 5.16 15.72 -7.23
CA ALA A 65 6.23 14.76 -7.44
C ALA A 65 6.99 15.01 -8.75
N ALA A 66 6.28 15.29 -9.85
CA ALA A 66 6.90 15.65 -11.13
C ALA A 66 7.72 16.95 -11.02
N THR A 67 7.19 17.94 -10.29
CA THR A 67 7.89 19.21 -10.05
C THR A 67 9.17 18.97 -9.25
N LEU A 68 9.11 18.20 -8.16
CA LEU A 68 10.28 17.84 -7.36
C LEU A 68 11.30 17.01 -8.14
N PHE A 69 10.86 16.09 -8.99
CA PHE A 69 11.73 15.32 -9.87
C PHE A 69 12.57 16.23 -10.78
N VAL A 70 11.93 17.19 -11.44
CA VAL A 70 12.62 18.15 -12.32
C VAL A 70 13.59 19.02 -11.52
N LEU A 71 13.19 19.50 -10.34
CA LEU A 71 14.06 20.30 -9.47
C LEU A 71 15.30 19.52 -9.02
N LEU A 72 15.14 18.26 -8.58
CA LEU A 72 16.25 17.40 -8.18
C LEU A 72 17.18 17.08 -9.35
N TRP A 73 16.63 16.91 -10.56
CA TRP A 73 17.41 16.66 -11.74
C TRP A 73 18.24 17.88 -12.15
N VAL A 74 17.61 19.06 -12.24
CA VAL A 74 18.28 20.32 -12.62
C VAL A 74 19.28 20.78 -11.56
N ALA A 75 19.02 20.52 -10.28
CA ALA A 75 19.97 20.81 -9.20
C ALA A 75 21.31 20.08 -9.37
N GLY A 76 21.35 18.97 -10.14
CA GLY A 76 22.58 18.27 -10.48
C GLY A 76 23.58 19.09 -11.29
N PHE A 77 23.14 20.16 -11.98
CA PHE A 77 24.06 21.08 -12.65
C PHE A 77 24.84 21.99 -11.69
N TRP A 78 24.33 22.19 -10.46
CA TRP A 78 24.93 23.07 -9.45
C TRP A 78 25.65 22.31 -8.33
N SER A 79 25.24 21.06 -8.07
CA SER A 79 25.81 20.25 -6.99
C SER A 79 25.96 18.79 -7.43
N PRO A 80 27.12 18.17 -7.15
CA PRO A 80 27.38 16.78 -7.54
C PRO A 80 26.53 15.76 -6.74
N HIS A 81 25.85 16.18 -5.68
CA HIS A 81 24.98 15.31 -4.88
C HIS A 81 23.59 15.13 -5.50
N PHE A 82 23.20 16.01 -6.41
CA PHE A 82 21.91 15.96 -7.11
C PHE A 82 22.09 15.53 -8.56
N GLY A 83 20.98 15.23 -9.24
CA GLY A 83 20.98 14.81 -10.63
C GLY A 83 20.00 13.68 -10.89
N LEU A 84 20.22 12.99 -12.01
CA LEU A 84 19.25 12.02 -12.51
C LEU A 84 19.07 10.80 -11.58
N LEU A 85 20.14 10.35 -10.92
CA LEU A 85 20.10 9.20 -10.00
C LEU A 85 19.30 9.49 -8.73
N THR A 86 19.46 10.67 -8.14
CA THR A 86 18.69 11.08 -6.96
C THR A 86 17.22 11.35 -7.32
N ALA A 87 16.98 11.98 -8.46
CA ALA A 87 15.61 12.20 -8.96
C ALA A 87 14.89 10.87 -9.26
N SER A 88 15.56 9.90 -9.89
CA SER A 88 14.98 8.58 -10.14
C SER A 88 14.77 7.77 -8.86
N GLY A 89 15.69 7.83 -7.90
CA GLY A 89 15.52 7.24 -6.58
C GLY A 89 14.31 7.80 -5.83
N PHE A 90 14.11 9.13 -5.86
CA PHE A 90 12.92 9.78 -5.33
C PHE A 90 11.64 9.27 -6.02
N LEU A 91 11.64 9.16 -7.35
CA LEU A 91 10.47 8.68 -8.08
C LEU A 91 10.17 7.21 -7.77
N LEU A 92 11.17 6.35 -7.69
CA LEU A 92 11.01 4.94 -7.33
C LEU A 92 10.43 4.79 -5.92
N GLY A 93 10.97 5.50 -4.93
CA GLY A 93 10.44 5.49 -3.57
C GLY A 93 9.03 6.08 -3.48
N GLY A 94 8.76 7.15 -4.23
CA GLY A 94 7.43 7.75 -4.33
C GLY A 94 6.41 6.81 -4.94
N LEU A 95 6.76 6.07 -5.99
CA LEU A 95 5.91 5.06 -6.61
C LEU A 95 5.64 3.88 -5.66
N ALA A 96 6.66 3.38 -4.97
CA ALA A 96 6.52 2.33 -3.96
C ALA A 96 5.54 2.76 -2.83
N SER A 97 5.70 3.99 -2.33
CA SER A 97 4.80 4.57 -1.32
C SER A 97 3.36 4.71 -1.85
N ALA A 98 3.21 5.25 -3.06
CA ALA A 98 1.92 5.43 -3.73
C ALA A 98 1.19 4.09 -3.94
N LEU A 99 1.91 3.05 -4.38
CA LEU A 99 1.36 1.71 -4.55
C LEU A 99 0.90 1.11 -3.23
N SER A 100 1.73 1.19 -2.20
CA SER A 100 1.39 0.68 -0.86
C SER A 100 0.14 1.36 -0.29
N GLY A 101 0.06 2.70 -0.39
CA GLY A 101 -1.10 3.47 0.04
C GLY A 101 -2.38 3.13 -0.74
N TYR A 102 -2.27 2.97 -2.06
CA TYR A 102 -3.43 2.63 -2.89
C TYR A 102 -3.97 1.23 -2.59
N VAL A 103 -3.10 0.23 -2.53
CA VAL A 103 -3.49 -1.15 -2.22
C VAL A 103 -4.04 -1.26 -0.80
N GLY A 104 -3.38 -0.61 0.17
CA GLY A 104 -3.83 -0.58 1.56
C GLY A 104 -5.23 0.00 1.72
N MET A 105 -5.54 1.10 1.01
CA MET A 105 -6.89 1.67 1.03
C MET A 105 -7.91 0.72 0.39
N ALA A 106 -7.60 0.14 -0.78
CA ALA A 106 -8.49 -0.77 -1.48
C ALA A 106 -8.85 -2.00 -0.62
N VAL A 107 -7.88 -2.58 0.08
CA VAL A 107 -8.10 -3.72 0.99
C VAL A 107 -8.90 -3.30 2.22
N SER A 108 -8.56 -2.16 2.84
CA SER A 108 -9.25 -1.66 4.04
C SER A 108 -10.74 -1.40 3.75
N VAL A 109 -11.05 -0.73 2.64
CA VAL A 109 -12.43 -0.45 2.25
C VAL A 109 -13.20 -1.73 1.94
N ASN A 110 -12.56 -2.70 1.28
CA ASN A 110 -13.15 -4.02 1.03
C ASN A 110 -13.37 -4.84 2.31
N ALA A 111 -12.57 -4.62 3.36
CA ALA A 111 -12.66 -5.35 4.62
C ALA A 111 -13.82 -4.87 5.50
N ASN A 112 -14.28 -3.63 5.38
CA ASN A 112 -15.25 -3.01 6.29
C ASN A 112 -16.55 -3.83 6.47
N ALA A 113 -17.25 -4.14 5.38
CA ALA A 113 -18.49 -4.94 5.45
C ALA A 113 -18.23 -6.38 5.92
N LYS A 114 -17.08 -6.95 5.54
CA LYS A 114 -16.68 -8.31 5.94
C LYS A 114 -16.42 -8.39 7.44
N VAL A 115 -15.74 -7.39 8.03
CA VAL A 115 -15.52 -7.28 9.48
C VAL A 115 -16.86 -7.11 10.21
N ALA A 116 -17.77 -6.29 9.69
CA ALA A 116 -19.10 -6.11 10.27
C ALA A 116 -19.92 -7.41 10.25
N GLN A 117 -19.87 -8.17 9.15
CA GLN A 117 -20.49 -9.48 9.05
C GLN A 117 -19.88 -10.47 10.05
N MET A 118 -18.54 -10.51 10.18
CA MET A 118 -17.86 -11.35 11.16
C MET A 118 -18.18 -10.97 12.61
N ALA A 119 -18.49 -9.70 12.89
CA ALA A 119 -18.88 -9.26 14.23
C ALA A 119 -20.17 -9.92 14.71
N ARG A 120 -21.04 -10.37 13.81
CA ARG A 120 -22.24 -11.17 14.16
C ARG A 120 -21.89 -12.54 14.73
N GLN A 121 -20.69 -13.05 14.45
CA GLN A 121 -20.16 -14.30 14.99
C GLN A 121 -19.32 -14.09 16.27
N GLY A 122 -19.16 -12.83 16.70
CA GLY A 122 -18.42 -12.45 17.90
C GLY A 122 -17.24 -11.51 17.61
N LEU A 123 -16.70 -10.93 18.69
CA LEU A 123 -15.61 -9.95 18.62
C LEU A 123 -14.30 -10.56 18.12
N GLY A 124 -13.96 -11.79 18.56
CA GLY A 124 -12.71 -12.46 18.20
C GLY A 124 -12.53 -12.63 16.68
N PRO A 125 -13.49 -13.23 15.97
CA PRO A 125 -13.43 -13.38 14.52
C PRO A 125 -13.37 -12.04 13.77
N ALA A 126 -14.15 -11.05 14.20
CA ALA A 126 -14.14 -9.71 13.60
C ALA A 126 -12.77 -9.02 13.76
N LEU A 127 -12.22 -9.07 14.97
CA LEU A 127 -10.92 -8.48 15.28
C LEU A 127 -9.81 -9.17 14.49
N ASN A 128 -9.85 -10.50 14.37
CA ASN A 128 -8.88 -11.25 13.58
C ASN A 128 -8.90 -10.83 12.10
N LEU A 129 -10.09 -10.67 11.52
CA LEU A 129 -10.24 -10.21 10.14
C LEU A 129 -9.78 -8.76 9.97
N ALA A 130 -10.11 -7.88 10.92
CA ALA A 130 -9.68 -6.48 10.90
C ALA A 130 -8.15 -6.36 10.95
N PHE A 131 -7.48 -7.12 11.84
CA PHE A 131 -6.02 -7.16 11.91
C PHE A 131 -5.39 -7.70 10.64
N ARG A 132 -5.95 -8.77 10.04
CA ARG A 132 -5.47 -9.30 8.75
C ARG A 132 -5.61 -8.26 7.63
N GLY A 133 -6.71 -7.52 7.60
CA GLY A 133 -6.91 -6.41 6.66
C GLY A 133 -5.89 -5.29 6.84
N GLY A 134 -5.66 -4.84 8.08
CA GLY A 134 -4.68 -3.79 8.39
C GLY A 134 -3.22 -4.23 8.18
N ALA A 135 -2.91 -5.49 8.43
CA ALA A 135 -1.57 -6.05 8.25
C ALA A 135 -1.09 -5.98 6.79
N VAL A 136 -2.00 -6.07 5.81
CA VAL A 136 -1.65 -5.92 4.39
C VAL A 136 -0.95 -4.59 4.12
N THR A 137 -1.51 -3.49 4.63
CA THR A 137 -0.94 -2.15 4.47
C THR A 137 0.45 -2.09 5.13
N GLY A 138 0.56 -2.53 6.39
CA GLY A 138 1.84 -2.49 7.11
C GLY A 138 2.94 -3.30 6.43
N LEU A 139 2.62 -4.52 5.98
CA LEU A 139 3.56 -5.39 5.29
C LEU A 139 3.99 -4.82 3.94
N LEU A 140 3.08 -4.26 3.15
CA LEU A 140 3.46 -3.63 1.88
C LEU A 140 4.34 -2.39 2.09
N LEU A 141 4.06 -1.56 3.10
CA LEU A 141 4.89 -0.39 3.41
C LEU A 141 6.34 -0.80 3.73
N ILE A 142 6.52 -1.77 4.62
CA ILE A 142 7.85 -2.20 5.08
C ILE A 142 8.58 -3.04 4.02
N SER A 143 7.84 -3.76 3.16
CA SER A 143 8.48 -4.63 2.17
C SER A 143 8.84 -3.91 0.88
N LEU A 144 8.11 -2.84 0.51
CA LEU A 144 8.40 -2.03 -0.68
C LEU A 144 9.39 -0.90 -0.42
N GLY A 145 9.53 -0.46 0.84
CA GLY A 145 10.47 0.58 1.28
C GLY A 145 11.81 0.00 1.68
#